data_AF-A0A9C9YT96-F1
#
_entry.id   AF-A0A9C9YT96-F1
#
_cell.length_a   1.000
_cell.length_b   1.000
_cell.length_c   1.000
_cell.angle_alpha   90.00
_cell.angle_beta   90.00
_cell.angle_gamma   90.00
#
_symmetry.space_group_name_H-M   'P 1'
#
loop_
_entity.id
_entity.type
_entity.pdbx_description
1 polymer ?
#
loop_
_entity_poly.entity_id
_entity_poly.type
_entity_poly.pdbx_seq_one_letter_code
_entity_poly.pdbx_strand_id
1 'polypeptide(L)'
;MPFNPGHWKAATSSASARIGDITSVIDEIAFQTNLLASNASVEAAHAGEQGKGFAVVANEVRDLAQRSSQAARETNELINDTASKVREGSELVDISGRHLDQIV
;
A
#
# COMPACT_ATOMS: atom_id res chain seq x y z
N MET A 1 21.63 21.95 19.58
CA MET A 1 21.78 21.82 18.11
C MET A 1 20.57 22.50 17.48
N PRO A 2 20.73 23.34 16.45
CA PRO A 2 19.58 23.97 15.80
C PRO A 2 18.69 22.89 15.18
N PHE A 3 17.37 23.06 15.32
CA PHE A 3 16.37 22.23 14.65
C PHE A 3 16.55 22.43 13.14
N ASN A 4 16.96 21.39 12.41
CA ASN A 4 17.05 21.43 10.96
C ASN A 4 15.77 20.80 10.37
N PRO A 5 14.78 21.60 9.94
CA PRO A 5 13.50 21.08 9.48
C PRO A 5 13.60 20.28 8.16
N GLY A 6 14.75 20.27 7.47
CA GLY A 6 14.92 19.52 6.22
C GLY A 6 15.08 18.01 6.40
N HIS A 7 15.65 17.56 7.52
CA HIS A 7 16.01 16.14 7.67
C HIS A 7 14.78 15.23 7.78
N TRP A 8 13.75 15.66 8.51
CA TRP A 8 12.57 14.83 8.75
C TRP A 8 11.65 14.84 7.53
N LYS A 9 11.62 15.94 6.76
CA LYS A 9 10.92 16.02 5.47
C LYS A 9 11.43 14.97 4.49
N ALA A 10 12.76 14.90 4.32
CA ALA A 10 13.41 13.93 3.45
C ALA A 10 13.21 12.49 3.95
N ALA A 11 13.35 12.27 5.27
CA ALA A 11 13.16 10.95 5.88
C ALA A 11 11.73 10.43 5.71
N THR A 12 10.71 11.26 5.97
CA THR A 12 9.30 10.88 5.81
C THR A 12 8.96 10.61 4.36
N SER A 13 9.38 11.48 3.43
CA SER A 13 9.12 11.25 2.01
C SER A 13 9.79 9.97 1.49
N SER A 14 11.02 9.69 1.92
CA SER A 14 11.72 8.45 1.58
C SER A 14 11.03 7.22 2.18
N ALA A 15 10.56 7.31 3.42
CA ALA A 15 9.82 6.23 4.06
C ALA A 15 8.48 5.96 3.38
N SER A 16 7.73 7.01 3.00
CA SER A 16 6.47 6.87 2.25
C SER A 16 6.69 6.19 0.89
N ALA A 17 7.71 6.61 0.12
CA ALA A 17 8.08 5.95 -1.14
C ALA A 17 8.45 4.46 -0.92
N ARG A 18 9.30 4.25 0.10
CA ARG A 18 9.49 3.00 0.87
C ARG A 18 8.29 2.05 0.83
N ILE A 19 7.25 2.52 1.51
CA ILE A 19 6.07 1.72 1.80
C ILE A 19 5.24 1.58 0.52
N GLY A 20 5.16 2.60 -0.33
CA GLY A 20 4.52 2.54 -1.65
C GLY A 20 5.05 1.37 -2.49
N ASP A 21 6.37 1.26 -2.64
CA ASP A 21 7.01 0.17 -3.38
C ASP A 21 6.63 -1.21 -2.81
N ILE A 22 6.63 -1.35 -1.47
CA ILE A 22 6.24 -2.59 -0.79
C ILE A 22 4.77 -2.92 -1.05
N THR A 23 3.88 -1.93 -0.97
CA THR A 23 2.44 -2.14 -1.25
C THR A 23 2.18 -2.57 -2.69
N SER A 24 2.96 -2.05 -3.66
CA SER A 24 2.89 -2.50 -5.05
C SER A 24 3.31 -3.96 -5.22
N VAL A 25 4.39 -4.39 -4.56
CA VAL A 25 4.79 -5.81 -4.57
C VAL A 25 3.72 -6.70 -3.93
N ILE A 26 3.05 -6.24 -2.86
CA ILE A 26 1.95 -6.98 -2.23
C ILE A 26 0.75 -7.11 -3.19
N ASP A 27 0.39 -6.05 -3.91
CA ASP A 27 -0.70 -6.10 -4.91
C ASP A 27 -0.35 -7.07 -6.05
N GLU A 28 0.91 -7.11 -6.48
CA GLU A 28 1.39 -8.06 -7.49
C GLU A 28 1.29 -9.52 -7.00
N ILE A 29 1.74 -9.80 -5.77
CA ILE A 29 1.63 -11.14 -5.16
C ILE A 29 0.16 -11.55 -5.03
N ALA A 30 -0.71 -10.63 -4.61
CA ALA A 30 -2.14 -10.87 -4.52
C ALA A 30 -2.74 -11.20 -5.91
N PHE A 31 -2.34 -10.46 -6.95
CA PHE A 31 -2.77 -10.74 -8.32
C PHE A 31 -2.32 -12.12 -8.81
N GLN A 32 -1.05 -12.48 -8.59
CA GLN A 32 -0.52 -13.80 -8.94
C GLN A 32 -1.23 -14.93 -8.18
N THR A 33 -1.52 -14.72 -6.89
CA THR A 33 -2.26 -15.67 -6.05
C THR A 33 -3.69 -15.87 -6.57
N ASN A 34 -4.35 -14.80 -7.00
CA ASN A 34 -5.67 -14.86 -7.62
C ASN A 34 -5.66 -15.64 -8.94
N LEU A 35 -4.61 -15.50 -9.76
CA LEU A 35 -4.45 -16.31 -10.98
C LEU A 35 -4.23 -17.80 -10.68
N LEU A 36 -3.38 -18.11 -9.69
CA LEU A 36 -3.16 -19.50 -9.25
C LEU A 36 -4.44 -20.14 -8.72
N ALA A 37 -5.22 -19.39 -7.93
CA ALA A 37 -6.50 -19.82 -7.42
C ALA A 37 -7.50 -20.09 -8.55
N SER A 38 -7.58 -19.20 -9.54
CA SER A 38 -8.41 -19.40 -10.73
C SER A 38 -8.03 -20.66 -11.51
N ASN A 39 -6.74 -20.93 -11.68
CA ASN A 39 -6.27 -22.16 -12.33
C ASN A 39 -6.65 -23.41 -11.52
N ALA A 40 -6.54 -23.36 -10.19
CA ALA A 40 -6.96 -24.44 -9.31
C ALA A 40 -8.48 -24.70 -9.38
N SER A 41 -9.30 -23.65 -9.47
CA SER A 41 -10.75 -23.80 -9.68
C SER A 41 -11.08 -24.48 -11.01
N VAL A 42 -10.33 -24.19 -12.08
CA VAL A 42 -10.51 -24.83 -13.39
C VAL A 42 -10.13 -26.33 -13.33
N GLU A 43 -8.99 -26.65 -12.73
CA GLU A 43 -8.54 -28.04 -12.58
C GLU A 43 -9.49 -28.85 -11.69
N ALA A 44 -10.00 -28.23 -10.62
CA ALA A 44 -11.02 -28.84 -9.76
C ALA A 44 -12.32 -29.15 -10.52
N ALA A 45 -12.75 -28.27 -11.44
CA ALA A 45 -13.88 -28.55 -12.32
C ALA A 45 -13.60 -29.72 -13.28
N HIS A 46 -12.36 -29.84 -13.76
CA HIS A 46 -11.93 -30.94 -14.63
C HIS A 46 -11.92 -32.30 -13.91
N ALA A 47 -11.58 -32.32 -12.62
CA ALA A 47 -11.57 -33.52 -11.77
C ALA A 47 -12.97 -33.99 -11.31
N GLY A 48 -14.04 -33.25 -11.63
CA GLY A 48 -15.42 -33.63 -11.32
C GLY A 48 -15.69 -33.79 -9.82
N GLU A 49 -16.27 -34.91 -9.42
CA GLU A 49 -16.62 -35.19 -8.00
C GLU A 49 -15.40 -35.19 -7.06
N GLN A 50 -14.23 -35.60 -7.55
CA GLN A 50 -12.99 -35.63 -6.76
C GLN A 50 -12.40 -34.24 -6.53
N GLY A 51 -12.77 -33.27 -7.38
CA GLY A 51 -12.30 -31.89 -7.31
C GLY A 51 -13.10 -30.98 -6.38
N LYS A 52 -14.25 -31.43 -5.85
CA LYS A 52 -15.15 -30.58 -5.05
C LYS A 52 -14.48 -29.92 -3.84
N GLY A 53 -13.63 -30.67 -3.12
CA GLY A 53 -12.87 -30.12 -1.98
C GLY A 53 -11.83 -29.08 -2.42
N PHE A 54 -11.14 -29.33 -3.54
CA PHE A 54 -10.17 -28.40 -4.11
C PHE A 54 -10.82 -27.12 -4.63
N ALA A 55 -12.03 -27.19 -5.19
CA ALA A 55 -12.78 -26.03 -5.65
C ALA A 55 -13.11 -25.05 -4.51
N VAL A 56 -13.46 -25.57 -3.32
CA VAL A 56 -13.75 -24.73 -2.14
C VAL A 56 -12.49 -24.01 -1.68
N VAL A 57 -11.37 -24.73 -1.58
CA VAL A 57 -10.08 -24.13 -1.19
C VAL A 57 -9.63 -23.09 -2.21
N ALA A 58 -9.76 -23.37 -3.51
CA ALA A 58 -9.41 -22.42 -4.56
C ALA A 58 -10.24 -21.13 -4.48
N ASN A 59 -11.53 -21.22 -4.18
CA ASN A 59 -12.37 -20.04 -3.97
C ASN A 59 -11.94 -19.23 -2.74
N GLU A 60 -11.66 -19.87 -1.61
CA GLU A 60 -11.20 -19.16 -0.39
C GLU A 60 -9.86 -18.44 -0.63
N VAL A 61 -8.93 -19.09 -1.35
CA VAL A 61 -7.63 -18.48 -1.71
C VAL A 61 -7.85 -17.28 -2.63
N ARG A 62 -8.79 -17.38 -3.58
CA ARG A 62 -9.15 -16.29 -4.48
C ARG A 62 -9.71 -15.08 -3.71
N ASP A 63 -10.64 -15.33 -2.80
CA ASP A 63 -11.26 -14.29 -1.97
C ASP A 63 -10.22 -13.61 -1.07
N LEU A 64 -9.29 -14.39 -0.49
CA LEU A 64 -8.18 -13.85 0.30
C LEU A 64 -7.25 -12.98 -0.55
N ALA A 65 -6.92 -13.41 -1.76
CA ALA A 65 -6.09 -12.66 -2.69
C ALA A 65 -6.76 -11.33 -3.09
N GLN A 66 -8.05 -11.33 -3.39
CA GLN A 66 -8.79 -10.11 -3.70
C GLN A 66 -8.83 -9.13 -2.51
N ARG A 67 -9.06 -9.64 -1.30
CA ARG A 67 -9.00 -8.83 -0.07
C ARG A 67 -7.61 -8.24 0.17
N SER A 68 -6.56 -9.01 -0.09
CA SER A 68 -5.17 -8.55 0.03
C SER A 68 -4.85 -7.43 -0.98
N SER A 69 -5.29 -7.58 -2.24
CA SER A 69 -5.15 -6.55 -3.28
C SER A 69 -5.86 -5.25 -2.89
N GLN A 70 -7.09 -5.35 -2.39
CA GLN A 70 -7.85 -4.20 -1.91
C GLN A 70 -7.13 -3.49 -0.76
N ALA A 71 -6.69 -4.23 0.27
CA ALA A 71 -5.99 -3.66 1.41
C ALA A 71 -4.65 -2.99 1.01
N ALA A 72 -3.92 -3.57 0.05
CA ALA A 72 -2.69 -2.99 -0.48
C ALA A 72 -2.95 -1.63 -1.15
N ARG A 73 -4.04 -1.53 -1.93
CA ARG A 73 -4.46 -0.27 -2.59
C ARG A 73 -4.88 0.80 -1.58
N GLU A 74 -5.72 0.45 -0.60
CA GLU A 74 -6.13 1.36 0.47
C GLU A 74 -4.92 1.86 1.28
N THR A 75 -3.95 0.99 1.53
CA THR A 75 -2.69 1.38 2.21
C THR A 75 -1.90 2.38 1.37
N ASN A 76 -1.80 2.17 0.05
CA ASN A 76 -1.10 3.09 -0.85
C ASN A 76 -1.80 4.46 -0.92
N GLU A 77 -3.13 4.48 -0.98
CA GLU A 77 -3.92 5.72 -0.89
C GLU A 77 -3.64 6.49 0.42
N LEU A 78 -3.67 5.81 1.57
CA LEU A 78 -3.38 6.42 2.87
C LEU A 78 -1.95 6.97 2.97
N ILE A 79 -0.97 6.30 2.36
CA ILE A 79 0.42 6.77 2.31
C ILE A 79 0.53 8.04 1.47
N ASN A 80 -0.12 8.08 0.31
CA ASN A 80 -0.12 9.26 -0.57
C ASN A 80 -0.81 10.46 0.08
N ASP A 81 -1.95 10.23 0.74
CA ASP A 81 -2.65 11.26 1.53
C ASP A 81 -1.77 11.77 2.68
N THR A 82 -1.12 10.86 3.43
CA THR A 82 -0.20 11.22 4.50
C THR A 82 0.98 12.06 3.99
N ALA A 83 1.58 11.67 2.86
CA ALA A 83 2.67 12.42 2.24
C ALA A 83 2.23 13.82 1.80
N SER A 84 1.00 13.96 1.29
CA SER A 84 0.41 15.25 0.91
C SER A 84 0.22 16.15 2.14
N LYS A 85 -0.40 15.64 3.20
CA LYS A 85 -0.62 16.36 4.46
C LYS A 85 0.69 16.81 5.11
N VAL A 86 1.73 15.97 5.08
CA VAL A 86 3.06 16.33 5.56
C VAL A 86 3.67 17.47 4.76
N ARG A 87 3.50 17.47 3.43
CA ARG A 87 3.98 18.56 2.55
C ARG A 87 3.28 19.88 2.89
N GLU A 88 1.96 19.87 3.00
CA GLU A 88 1.16 21.05 3.35
C GLU A 88 1.56 21.61 4.72
N GLY A 89 1.64 20.74 5.74
CA GLY A 89 2.10 21.13 7.08
C GLY A 89 3.52 21.71 7.08
N SER A 90 4.40 21.15 6.25
CA SER A 90 5.76 21.67 6.05
C SER A 90 5.76 23.08 5.48
N GLU A 91 4.94 23.36 4.45
CA GLU A 91 4.82 24.69 3.85
C GLU A 91 4.32 25.72 4.87
N LEU A 92 3.33 25.36 5.69
CA LEU A 92 2.81 26.21 6.76
C LEU A 92 3.88 26.55 7.81
N VAL A 93 4.71 25.58 8.19
CA VAL A 93 5.85 25.80 9.09
C VAL A 93 6.89 26.73 8.46
N ASP A 94 7.21 26.55 7.18
CA ASP A 94 8.17 27.39 6.46
C ASP A 94 7.67 28.84 6.29
N ILE A 95 6.37 29.04 6.07
CA ILE A 95 5.73 30.37 6.06
C ILE A 95 5.80 31.02 7.44
N SER A 96 5.44 30.27 8.49
CA SER A 96 5.46 30.77 9.87
C SER A 96 6.88 31.15 10.31
N GLY A 97 7.89 30.34 9.94
CA GLY A 97 9.30 30.64 10.18
C GLY A 97 9.74 31.96 9.54
N ARG A 98 9.36 32.20 8.28
CA ARG A 98 9.65 33.47 7.59
C ARG A 98 8.99 34.69 8.24
N HIS A 99 7.77 34.54 8.77
CA HIS A 99 7.11 35.64 9.47
C HIS A 99 7.77 35.95 10.82
N LEU A 100 8.27 34.94 11.54
CA LEU A 100 9.01 35.15 12.78
C LEU A 100 10.36 35.86 12.54
N ASP A 101 11.05 35.53 11.44
CA ASP A 101 12.29 36.20 11.02
C ASP A 101 12.09 37.67 10.62
N GLN A 102 10.85 38.11 10.34
CA GLN A 102 10.52 39.51 10.07
C GLN A 102 10.23 40.34 11.33
N ILE A 103 10.02 39.68 12.48
CA ILE A 103 9.67 40.34 13.75
C ILE A 103 10.90 40.51 14.66
N VAL A 104 11.90 39.64 14.54
CA VAL A 104 13.20 39.69 15.26
C VAL A 104 14.20 40.56 14.51
#